data_AF-A0A9Q1JST3-F1
#
_entry.id   AF-A0A9Q1JST3-F1
#
_cell.length_a   1.000
_cell.length_b   1.000
_cell.length_c   1.000
_cell.angle_alpha   90.00
_cell.angle_beta   90.00
_cell.angle_gamma   90.00
#
_symmetry.space_group_name_H-M   'P 1'
#
loop_
_entity.id
_entity.type
_entity.pdbx_description
1 polymer ?
#
loop_
_entity_poly.entity_id
_entity_poly.type
_entity_poly.pdbx_seq_one_letter_code
_entity_poly.pdbx_strand_id
1 'polypeptide(L)'
;MQSVVAATEDLLLFILSEKGLRIRQYLVRDILKAVDALLQEDLVACNFDGYSIERKTSISEEHTMVTRMANGFRYFGQALRKAPEAWVAMLARLSVKPEFLAFILDLISALMQHSSRKIPETCWICLSKLLHKAVVSSKSDDLRHGHVASSFDARNDSA
;
A
#
# COMPACT_ATOMS: atom_id res chain seq x y z
N MET A 1 2.31 25.36 0.89
CA MET A 1 2.09 24.02 1.50
C MET A 1 1.58 24.07 2.93
N GLN A 2 2.12 24.92 3.81
CA GLN A 2 1.72 24.98 5.23
C GLN A 2 0.21 25.09 5.47
N SER A 3 -0.52 25.88 4.67
CA SER A 3 -1.99 25.99 4.78
C SER A 3 -2.73 24.67 4.50
N VAL A 4 -2.26 23.86 3.55
CA VAL A 4 -2.86 22.55 3.23
C VAL A 4 -2.60 21.57 4.37
N VAL A 5 -1.39 21.58 4.92
CA VAL A 5 -1.00 20.75 6.06
C VAL A 5 -1.84 21.11 7.29
N ALA A 6 -2.00 22.39 7.61
CA ALA A 6 -2.82 22.86 8.71
C ALA A 6 -4.31 22.47 8.54
N ALA A 7 -4.89 22.68 7.35
CA ALA A 7 -6.26 22.27 7.07
C ALA A 7 -6.45 20.74 7.18
N THR A 8 -5.43 19.97 6.79
CA THR A 8 -5.43 18.51 6.95
C THR A 8 -5.36 18.12 8.43
N GLU A 9 -4.54 18.80 9.22
CA GLU A 9 -4.45 18.61 10.67
C GLU A 9 -5.80 18.86 11.34
N ASP A 10 -6.45 19.99 11.04
CA ASP A 10 -7.77 20.33 11.57
C ASP A 10 -8.83 19.30 11.22
N LEU A 11 -8.83 18.80 9.97
CA LEU A 11 -9.72 17.75 9.52
C LEU A 11 -9.49 16.44 10.30
N LEU A 12 -8.23 16.03 10.48
CA LEU A 12 -7.89 14.82 11.22
C LEU A 12 -8.30 14.96 12.68
N LEU A 13 -8.07 16.11 13.30
CA LEU A 13 -8.52 16.38 14.67
C LEU A 13 -10.05 16.32 14.80
N PHE A 14 -10.78 16.83 13.82
CA PHE A 14 -12.24 16.72 13.78
C PHE A 14 -12.70 15.27 13.64
N ILE A 15 -12.06 14.47 12.77
CA ILE A 15 -12.37 13.05 12.60
C ILE A 15 -12.11 12.27 13.89
N LEU A 16 -11.04 12.60 14.62
CA LEU A 16 -10.68 11.94 15.89
C LEU A 16 -11.54 12.39 17.07
N SER A 17 -12.15 13.58 17.00
CA SER A 17 -13.12 14.06 17.99
C SER A 17 -14.34 13.14 18.10
N GLU A 18 -15.04 13.17 19.23
CA GLU A 18 -16.34 12.50 19.42
C GLU A 18 -17.35 12.84 18.30
N LYS A 19 -17.31 14.09 17.80
CA LYS A 19 -18.17 14.55 16.70
C LYS A 19 -17.89 13.82 15.38
N GLY A 20 -16.66 13.35 15.19
CA GLY A 20 -16.21 12.61 14.03
C GLY A 20 -16.53 11.12 14.06
N LEU A 21 -17.18 10.60 15.11
CA LEU A 21 -17.40 9.15 15.30
C LEU A 21 -18.04 8.49 14.07
N ARG A 22 -19.09 9.11 13.51
CA ARG A 22 -19.76 8.59 12.31
C ARG A 22 -18.80 8.53 11.11
N ILE A 23 -17.99 9.58 10.93
CA ILE A 23 -17.01 9.65 9.84
C ILE A 23 -15.97 8.54 10.00
N ARG A 24 -15.47 8.30 11.22
CA ARG A 24 -14.55 7.17 11.48
C ARG A 24 -15.15 5.84 11.08
N GLN A 25 -16.41 5.59 11.44
CA GLN A 25 -17.10 4.34 11.09
C GLN A 25 -17.24 4.17 9.57
N TYR A 26 -17.61 5.24 8.84
CA TYR A 26 -17.67 5.20 7.38
C TYR A 26 -16.29 5.02 6.76
N LEU A 27 -15.28 5.72 7.27
CA LEU A 27 -13.90 5.61 6.78
C LEU A 27 -13.37 4.18 6.91
N VAL A 28 -13.53 3.55 8.08
CA VAL A 28 -13.12 2.16 8.30
C VAL A 28 -13.86 1.24 7.33
N ARG A 29 -15.18 1.38 7.15
CA ARG A 29 -15.96 0.57 6.21
C ARG A 29 -15.51 0.73 4.77
N ASP A 30 -15.23 1.96 4.35
CA ASP A 30 -14.80 2.25 2.98
C ASP A 30 -13.39 1.73 2.72
N ILE A 31 -12.49 1.81 3.71
CA ILE A 31 -11.16 1.20 3.65
C ILE A 31 -11.28 -0.33 3.54
N LEU A 32 -12.13 -0.96 4.36
CA LEU A 32 -12.32 -2.42 4.29
C LEU A 32 -12.86 -2.87 2.93
N LYS A 33 -13.82 -2.13 2.35
CA LYS A 33 -14.32 -2.41 0.99
C LYS A 33 -13.24 -2.25 -0.08
N ALA A 34 -12.42 -1.21 0.04
CA ALA A 34 -11.31 -0.99 -0.88
C ALA A 34 -10.26 -2.10 -0.80
N VAL A 35 -9.93 -2.54 0.42
CA VAL A 35 -9.03 -3.66 0.65
C VAL A 35 -9.61 -4.95 0.10
N ASP A 36 -10.90 -5.20 0.26
CA ASP A 36 -11.57 -6.36 -0.36
C ASP A 36 -11.45 -6.34 -1.89
N ALA A 37 -11.71 -5.20 -2.54
CA ALA A 37 -11.61 -5.05 -3.98
C ALA A 37 -10.15 -5.26 -4.47
N LEU A 38 -9.18 -4.67 -3.77
CA LEU A 38 -7.75 -4.87 -4.02
C LEU A 38 -7.35 -6.35 -3.92
N LEU A 39 -7.78 -7.02 -2.85
CA LEU A 39 -7.44 -8.43 -2.63
C LEU A 39 -8.06 -9.31 -3.72
N GLN A 40 -9.28 -9.00 -4.16
CA GLN A 40 -9.93 -9.73 -5.24
C GLN A 40 -9.21 -9.52 -6.59
N GLU A 41 -8.76 -8.30 -6.91
CA GLU A 41 -7.96 -8.03 -8.11
C GLU A 41 -6.64 -8.81 -8.10
N ASP A 42 -5.91 -8.80 -6.99
CA ASP A 42 -4.65 -9.54 -6.86
C ASP A 42 -4.86 -11.06 -6.95
N LEU A 43 -5.92 -11.58 -6.31
CA LEU A 43 -6.31 -13.00 -6.41
C LEU A 43 -6.67 -13.39 -7.85
N VAL A 44 -7.40 -12.53 -8.57
CA VAL A 44 -7.70 -12.74 -9.99
C VAL A 44 -6.40 -12.77 -10.79
N ALA A 45 -5.48 -11.81 -10.58
CA ALA A 45 -4.19 -11.77 -11.26
C ALA A 45 -3.32 -13.01 -11.02
N CYS A 46 -3.26 -13.51 -9.77
CA CYS A 46 -2.52 -14.74 -9.45
C CYS A 46 -3.13 -16.03 -10.02
N ASN A 47 -4.47 -16.11 -10.06
CA ASN A 47 -5.18 -17.28 -10.55
C ASN A 47 -5.15 -17.35 -12.08
N PHE A 48 -4.99 -16.22 -12.76
CA PHE A 48 -4.98 -16.09 -14.22
C PHE A 48 -3.61 -16.27 -14.91
N ASP A 49 -2.55 -16.69 -14.19
CA ASP A 49 -1.22 -16.97 -14.77
C ASP A 49 -1.17 -18.20 -15.71
N GLY A 50 -2.31 -18.62 -16.29
CA GLY A 50 -2.38 -19.81 -17.14
C GLY A 50 -3.60 -20.03 -18.04
N TYR A 51 -4.69 -19.26 -17.97
CA TYR A 51 -5.81 -19.46 -18.92
C TYR A 51 -6.58 -18.18 -19.17
N SER A 52 -6.49 -17.66 -20.40
CA SER A 52 -7.33 -16.59 -20.91
C SER A 52 -8.79 -17.03 -21.06
N ILE A 53 -9.73 -16.12 -20.74
CA ILE A 53 -11.02 -15.84 -21.42
C ILE A 53 -12.18 -15.57 -20.42
N GLU A 54 -12.85 -14.44 -20.69
CA GLU A 54 -14.23 -14.07 -20.32
C GLU A 54 -14.67 -14.00 -18.85
N ARG A 55 -14.39 -12.86 -18.20
CA ARG A 55 -15.37 -12.25 -17.28
C ARG A 55 -15.26 -10.74 -17.27
N LYS A 56 -15.63 -10.11 -18.39
CA LYS A 56 -15.36 -8.69 -18.68
C LYS A 56 -16.37 -7.69 -18.08
N THR A 57 -17.37 -8.12 -17.31
CA THR A 57 -18.49 -7.25 -16.94
C THR A 57 -18.57 -6.85 -15.46
N SER A 58 -17.96 -7.59 -14.52
CA SER A 58 -17.94 -7.22 -13.08
C SER A 58 -16.64 -6.54 -12.64
N ILE A 59 -15.55 -6.70 -13.39
CA ILE A 59 -14.20 -6.20 -13.04
C ILE A 59 -14.09 -4.67 -13.22
N SER A 60 -14.95 -4.05 -14.03
CA SER A 60 -14.80 -2.64 -14.44
C SER A 60 -15.00 -1.63 -13.30
N GLU A 61 -16.00 -1.82 -12.43
CA GLU A 61 -16.32 -0.85 -11.38
C GLU A 61 -15.35 -0.92 -10.19
N GLU A 62 -15.01 -2.13 -9.75
CA GLU A 62 -14.04 -2.37 -8.66
C GLU A 62 -12.63 -1.91 -9.05
N HIS A 63 -12.19 -2.26 -10.26
CA HIS A 63 -10.89 -1.82 -10.82
C HIS A 63 -10.80 -0.30 -10.99
N THR A 64 -11.92 0.36 -11.31
CA THR A 64 -11.97 1.83 -11.37
C THR A 64 -11.83 2.45 -9.98
N MET A 65 -12.48 1.87 -8.96
CA MET A 65 -12.38 2.33 -7.57
C MET A 65 -10.94 2.16 -7.03
N VAL A 66 -10.34 1.01 -7.25
CA VAL A 66 -8.95 0.70 -6.86
C VAL A 66 -7.96 1.62 -7.56
N THR A 67 -8.07 1.78 -8.87
CA THR A 67 -7.19 2.68 -9.65
C THR A 67 -7.28 4.12 -9.16
N ARG A 68 -8.48 4.58 -8.81
CA ARG A 68 -8.69 5.93 -8.27
C ARG A 68 -8.02 6.09 -6.91
N MET A 69 -8.15 5.10 -6.02
CA MET A 69 -7.50 5.12 -4.71
C MET A 69 -5.97 5.08 -4.82
N ALA A 70 -5.43 4.18 -5.64
CA ALA A 70 -3.99 4.08 -5.90
C ALA A 70 -3.42 5.40 -6.42
N ASN A 71 -4.13 6.06 -7.34
CA ASN A 71 -3.75 7.40 -7.82
C ASN A 71 -3.84 8.46 -6.72
N GLY A 72 -4.85 8.42 -5.86
CA GLY A 72 -4.97 9.29 -4.70
C GLY A 72 -3.77 9.17 -3.75
N PHE A 73 -3.40 7.94 -3.38
CA PHE A 73 -2.21 7.66 -2.56
C PHE A 73 -0.92 8.10 -3.24
N ARG A 74 -0.80 7.90 -4.56
CA ARG A 74 0.37 8.36 -5.33
C ARG A 74 0.51 9.87 -5.27
N TYR A 75 -0.57 10.63 -5.50
CA TYR A 75 -0.54 12.09 -5.41
C TYR A 75 -0.30 12.58 -3.99
N PHE A 76 -0.88 11.92 -3.00
CA PHE A 76 -0.61 12.21 -1.59
C PHE A 76 0.89 11.99 -1.27
N GLY A 77 1.46 10.86 -1.68
CA GLY A 77 2.89 10.59 -1.51
C GLY A 77 3.78 11.62 -2.21
N GLN A 78 3.39 12.09 -3.39
CA GLN A 78 4.08 13.20 -4.06
C GLN A 78 3.96 14.52 -3.27
N ALA A 79 2.80 14.80 -2.67
CA ALA A 79 2.60 15.97 -1.82
C ALA A 79 3.45 15.89 -0.53
N LEU A 80 3.60 14.69 0.04
CA LEU A 80 4.50 14.45 1.17
C LEU A 80 5.96 14.74 0.80
N ARG A 81 6.41 14.22 -0.35
CA ARG A 81 7.79 14.44 -0.85
C ARG A 81 8.12 15.90 -1.11
N LYS A 82 7.12 16.74 -1.44
CA LYS A 82 7.33 18.16 -1.73
C LYS A 82 7.54 19.03 -0.47
N ALA A 83 7.12 18.59 0.71
CA ALA A 83 7.27 19.36 1.95
C ALA A 83 7.35 18.43 3.18
N PRO A 84 8.35 17.52 3.23
CA PRO A 84 8.39 16.47 4.23
C PRO A 84 8.43 17.03 5.65
N GLU A 85 9.11 18.15 5.89
CA GLU A 85 9.20 18.72 7.25
C GLU A 85 7.83 19.12 7.79
N ALA A 86 6.97 19.70 6.94
CA ALA A 86 5.64 20.13 7.33
C ALA A 86 4.72 18.94 7.63
N TRP A 87 4.73 17.92 6.77
CA TRP A 87 3.92 16.71 6.95
C TRP A 87 4.38 15.88 8.14
N VAL A 88 5.70 15.68 8.31
CA VAL A 88 6.26 14.94 9.43
C VAL A 88 6.00 15.66 10.75
N ALA A 89 6.16 16.98 10.81
CA ALA A 89 5.84 17.73 12.02
C ALA A 89 4.36 17.63 12.42
N MET A 90 3.46 17.67 11.44
CA MET A 90 2.02 17.49 11.66
C MET A 90 1.68 16.07 12.13
N LEU A 91 2.25 15.05 11.50
CA LEU A 91 2.10 13.66 11.92
C LEU A 91 2.66 13.41 13.32
N ALA A 92 3.80 14.01 13.66
CA ALA A 92 4.38 13.92 14.99
C ALA A 92 3.44 14.53 16.05
N ARG A 93 2.87 15.72 15.78
CA ARG A 93 1.88 16.34 16.69
C ARG A 93 0.63 15.49 16.86
N LEU A 94 0.14 14.86 15.78
CA LEU A 94 -1.00 13.95 15.83
C LEU A 94 -0.68 12.64 16.57
N SER A 95 0.54 12.12 16.42
CA SER A 95 0.96 10.85 17.04
C SER A 95 1.07 10.90 18.56
N VAL A 96 1.27 12.09 19.12
CA VAL A 96 1.26 12.30 20.58
C VAL A 96 -0.17 12.19 21.15
N LYS A 97 -1.20 12.33 20.31
CA LYS A 97 -2.60 12.25 20.74
C LYS A 97 -3.04 10.78 20.85
N PRO A 98 -3.48 10.32 22.04
CA PRO A 98 -3.88 8.92 22.24
C PRO A 98 -5.06 8.51 21.35
N GLU A 99 -5.92 9.45 20.97
CA GLU A 99 -7.06 9.23 20.08
C GLU A 99 -6.62 8.80 18.69
N PHE A 100 -5.52 9.37 18.19
CA PHE A 100 -4.96 9.00 16.88
C PHE A 100 -4.41 7.58 16.93
N LEU A 101 -3.60 7.25 17.95
CA LEU A 101 -3.04 5.91 18.10
C LEU A 101 -4.13 4.85 18.30
N ALA A 102 -5.11 5.12 19.15
CA ALA A 102 -6.25 4.24 19.36
C ALA A 102 -7.02 4.00 18.05
N PHE A 103 -7.29 5.05 17.28
CA PHE A 103 -7.95 4.91 15.99
C PHE A 103 -7.13 4.08 14.99
N ILE A 104 -5.82 4.29 14.91
CA ILE A 104 -4.95 3.48 14.04
C ILE A 104 -4.94 2.01 14.48
N LEU A 105 -4.86 1.73 15.77
CA LEU A 105 -4.93 0.38 16.31
C LEU A 105 -6.30 -0.28 16.05
N ASP A 106 -7.39 0.46 16.19
CA ASP A 106 -8.75 -0.01 15.87
C ASP A 106 -8.88 -0.32 14.38
N LEU A 107 -8.34 0.54 13.51
CA LEU A 107 -8.33 0.31 12.07
C LEU A 107 -7.51 -0.93 11.71
N ILE A 108 -6.30 -1.08 12.27
CA ILE A 108 -5.45 -2.26 12.06
C ILE A 108 -6.16 -3.51 12.58
N SER A 109 -6.79 -3.44 13.75
CA SER A 109 -7.53 -4.57 14.34
C SER A 109 -8.74 -4.94 13.47
N ALA A 110 -9.48 -3.97 12.96
CA ALA A 110 -10.58 -4.18 12.04
C ALA A 110 -10.09 -4.82 10.73
N LEU A 111 -8.97 -4.35 10.19
CA LEU A 111 -8.34 -4.93 9.00
C LEU A 111 -7.91 -6.37 9.25
N MET A 112 -7.26 -6.66 10.38
CA MET A 112 -6.81 -8.00 10.76
C MET A 112 -7.96 -8.96 11.01
N GLN A 113 -9.04 -8.52 11.67
CA GLN A 113 -10.23 -9.34 11.90
C GLN A 113 -10.97 -9.62 10.59
N HIS A 114 -11.07 -8.60 9.73
CA HIS A 114 -11.71 -8.72 8.42
C HIS A 114 -10.91 -9.65 7.51
N SER A 115 -9.59 -9.48 7.46
CA SER A 115 -8.70 -10.32 6.68
C SER A 115 -8.66 -11.76 7.23
N SER A 116 -8.60 -11.97 8.54
CA SER A 116 -8.58 -13.33 9.11
C SER A 116 -9.85 -14.15 8.80
N ARG A 117 -10.98 -13.48 8.56
CA ARG A 117 -12.25 -14.12 8.15
C ARG A 117 -12.39 -14.29 6.65
N LYS A 118 -11.70 -13.48 5.85
CA LYS A 118 -11.85 -13.40 4.39
C LYS A 118 -10.61 -13.76 3.59
N ILE A 119 -9.45 -13.99 4.18
CA ILE A 119 -8.24 -14.42 3.47
C ILE A 119 -8.48 -15.88 3.06
N PRO A 120 -8.82 -16.18 1.79
CA PRO A 120 -8.75 -17.55 1.32
C PRO A 120 -7.29 -18.01 1.38
N GLU A 121 -7.05 -19.31 1.60
CA GLU A 121 -5.70 -19.91 1.50
C GLU A 121 -4.99 -19.48 0.19
N THR A 122 -5.76 -19.20 -0.86
CA THR A 122 -5.33 -18.62 -2.14
C THR A 122 -4.54 -17.31 -2.02
N CYS A 123 -4.86 -16.42 -1.08
CA CYS A 123 -4.12 -15.18 -0.88
C CYS A 123 -2.74 -15.44 -0.27
N TRP A 124 -2.63 -16.46 0.59
CA TRP A 124 -1.36 -16.92 1.14
C TRP A 124 -0.47 -17.55 0.06
N ILE A 125 -1.08 -18.28 -0.86
CA ILE A 125 -0.41 -18.86 -2.04
C ILE A 125 0.03 -17.75 -3.01
N CYS A 126 -0.77 -16.69 -3.20
CA CYS A 126 -0.35 -15.49 -3.94
C CYS A 126 0.85 -14.80 -3.29
N LEU A 127 0.76 -14.52 -1.97
CA LEU A 127 1.82 -13.85 -1.24
C LEU A 127 3.12 -14.64 -1.31
N SER A 128 3.05 -15.97 -1.19
CA SER A 128 4.22 -16.83 -1.30
C SER A 128 4.83 -16.80 -2.70
N LYS A 129 4.01 -16.81 -3.76
CA LYS A 129 4.49 -16.62 -5.15
C LYS A 129 5.14 -15.26 -5.36
N LEU A 130 4.55 -14.17 -4.85
CA LEU A 130 5.10 -12.82 -4.94
C LEU A 130 6.42 -12.70 -4.17
N LEU A 131 6.47 -13.22 -2.94
CA LEU A 131 7.68 -13.23 -2.11
C LEU A 131 8.78 -14.06 -2.77
N HIS A 132 8.44 -15.23 -3.30
CA HIS A 132 9.36 -16.06 -4.07
C HIS A 132 9.90 -15.31 -5.29
N LYS A 133 9.03 -14.63 -6.06
CA LYS A 133 9.44 -13.82 -7.22
C LYS A 133 10.32 -12.64 -6.81
N ALA A 134 10.03 -11.96 -5.69
CA ALA A 134 10.82 -10.85 -5.17
C ALA A 134 12.21 -11.31 -4.69
N VAL A 135 12.27 -12.44 -3.97
CA VAL A 135 13.53 -13.06 -3.52
C VAL A 135 14.36 -13.53 -4.72
N VAL A 136 13.73 -14.18 -5.70
CA VAL A 136 14.41 -14.60 -6.93
C VAL A 136 14.90 -13.40 -7.74
N SER A 137 14.10 -12.33 -7.85
CA SER A 137 14.51 -11.08 -8.51
C SER A 137 15.73 -10.46 -7.84
N SER A 138 15.72 -10.35 -6.50
CA SER A 138 16.86 -9.86 -5.72
C SER A 138 18.13 -10.67 -5.96
N LYS A 139 18.02 -11.99 -6.08
CA LYS A 139 19.15 -12.89 -6.34
C LYS A 139 19.69 -12.77 -7.76
N SER A 140 18.83 -12.44 -8.72
CA SER A 140 19.20 -12.24 -10.12
C SER A 140 19.86 -10.87 -10.38
N ASP A 141 19.54 -9.86 -9.58
CA ASP A 141 20.16 -8.54 -9.66
C ASP A 141 21.59 -8.56 -9.05
N ASP A 142 21.81 -9.32 -7.98
CA ASP A 142 23.16 -9.57 -7.44
C ASP A 142 24.09 -10.27 -8.45
N LEU A 143 23.56 -11.22 -9.24
CA LEU A 143 24.32 -11.91 -10.28
C LEU A 143 24.68 -11.02 -11.47
N ARG A 144 23.89 -9.97 -11.78
CA ARG A 144 24.25 -8.98 -12.81
C ARG A 144 25.33 -8.02 -12.33
N HIS A 145 25.35 -7.65 -11.05
CA HIS A 145 26.40 -6.78 -10.52
C HIS A 145 27.73 -7.52 -10.24
N GLY A 146 27.68 -8.81 -9.89
CA GLY A 146 28.88 -9.65 -9.79
C GLY A 146 29.59 -9.88 -11.13
N HIS A 147 28.85 -9.91 -12.25
CA HIS A 147 29.43 -10.18 -13.57
C HIS A 147 30.07 -8.94 -14.24
N VAL A 148 29.73 -7.72 -13.78
CA VAL A 148 30.36 -6.47 -14.25
C VAL A 148 31.65 -6.17 -13.47
N ALA A 149 31.78 -6.63 -12.23
CA ALA A 149 33.03 -6.52 -11.46
C ALA A 149 34.12 -7.51 -11.92
N SER A 150 33.75 -8.62 -12.57
CA SER A 150 34.69 -9.67 -13.02
C SER A 150 35.29 -9.40 -14.42
N SER A 151 34.75 -8.46 -15.21
CA SER A 151 35.23 -8.19 -16.57
C SER A 151 36.25 -7.05 -16.69
N PHE A 152 36.61 -6.37 -15.58
CA PHE A 152 37.56 -5.25 -15.61
C PHE A 152 39.00 -5.61 -15.20
N ASP A 153 39.26 -6.85 -14.76
CA ASP A 153 40.57 -7.25 -14.20
C ASP A 153 41.46 -8.08 -15.14
N ALA A 154 41.13 -8.15 -16.44
CA ALA A 154 41.87 -8.93 -17.43
C ALA A 154 42.61 -8.08 -18.49
N ARG A 155 43.05 -6.87 -18.13
CA ARG A 155 43.82 -6.01 -19.05
C ARG A 155 44.91 -5.23 -18.32
N ASN A 156 45.80 -5.92 -17.62
CA ASN A 156 47.12 -5.39 -17.31
C ASN A 156 48.07 -6.54 -16.94
N ASP A 157 48.68 -7.18 -17.95
CA ASP A 157 49.94 -7.92 -17.81
C ASP A 157 50.35 -8.43 -19.20
N SER A 158 51.07 -7.59 -19.94
CA SER A 158 51.92 -7.99 -21.07
C SER A 158 52.96 -6.89 -21.29
N ALA A 159 54.14 -7.12 -20.71
CA ALA A 159 55.40 -6.54 -21.18
C ALA A 159 55.96 -7.41 -22.32
#